data_AF-A0A0A7KRY0-F1
#
_entry.id   AF-A0A0A7KRY0-F1
#
_cell.length_a   1.000
_cell.length_b   1.000
_cell.length_c   1.000
_cell.angle_alpha   90.00
_cell.angle_beta   90.00
_cell.angle_gamma   90.00
#
_symmetry.space_group_name_H-M   'P 1'
#
loop_
_entity.id
_entity.type
_entity.pdbx_description
1 polymer ?
#
loop_
_entity_poly.entity_id
_entity_poly.type
_entity_poly.pdbx_seq_one_letter_code
_entity_poly.pdbx_strand_id
1 'polypeptide(L)'
;SLGCGNPTALAELHPGETVLDLGSGGGIDVLLSARRVGATGKAYGLDMTDDMLALARENQRKAGVENVEFLKGEIEAIPLPGDAVDVIISNCVINLSADKRKVLSEAFRVLKPGGR
;
A
#
# COMPACT_ATOMS: atom_id res chain seq x y z
N SER A 1 0.80 14.51 3.13
CA SER A 1 -0.22 13.44 3.12
C SER A 1 -1.54 14.05 3.52
N LEU A 2 -2.62 13.72 2.82
CA LEU A 2 -4.00 14.14 3.15
C LEU A 2 -4.75 13.06 3.96
N GLY A 3 -4.06 12.00 4.40
CA GLY A 3 -4.64 10.92 5.21
C GLY A 3 -4.76 11.27 6.69
N CYS A 4 -5.64 10.58 7.40
CA CYS A 4 -5.87 10.71 8.84
C CYS A 4 -4.78 10.05 9.71
N GLY A 5 -3.77 9.44 9.08
CA GLY A 5 -2.72 8.62 9.72
C GLY A 5 -3.20 7.21 10.10
N ASN A 6 -2.31 6.21 10.01
CA ASN A 6 -2.59 4.81 10.40
C ASN A 6 -1.51 4.24 11.36
N PRO A 7 -1.39 4.78 12.59
CA PRO A 7 -0.30 4.43 13.50
C PRO A 7 -0.38 3.00 14.05
N THR A 8 -1.57 2.40 14.16
CA THR A 8 -1.77 1.05 14.72
C THR A 8 -1.41 -0.04 13.72
N ALA A 9 -1.83 0.07 12.46
CA ALA A 9 -1.46 -0.94 11.45
C ALA A 9 0.05 -0.98 11.21
N LEU A 10 0.71 0.18 11.21
CA LEU A 10 2.18 0.26 11.13
C LEU A 10 2.88 -0.40 12.33
N ALA A 11 2.27 -0.40 13.52
CA ALA A 11 2.85 -1.02 14.71
C ALA A 11 2.88 -2.56 14.59
N GLU A 12 1.88 -3.14 13.93
CA GLU A 12 1.68 -4.58 13.79
C GLU A 12 2.42 -5.21 12.60
N LEU A 13 3.14 -4.44 11.78
CA LEU A 13 3.93 -5.01 10.68
C LEU A 13 5.13 -5.83 11.19
N HIS A 14 5.38 -6.98 10.58
CA HIS A 14 6.45 -7.89 10.95
C HIS A 14 7.55 -7.94 9.87
N PRO A 15 8.82 -8.19 10.25
CA PRO A 15 9.89 -8.36 9.28
C PRO A 15 9.58 -9.46 8.25
N GLY A 16 9.83 -9.18 6.97
CA GLY A 16 9.56 -10.12 5.88
C GLY A 16 8.14 -10.06 5.29
N GLU A 17 7.21 -9.35 5.91
CA GLU A 17 5.86 -9.20 5.34
C GLU A 17 5.86 -8.39 4.05
N THR A 18 4.90 -8.70 3.18
CA THR A 18 4.55 -7.92 2.00
C THR A 18 3.31 -7.09 2.28
N VAL A 19 3.41 -5.77 2.17
CA VAL A 19 2.35 -4.81 2.51
C VAL A 19 1.84 -4.13 1.24
N LEU A 20 0.54 -3.88 1.15
CA LEU A 20 -0.07 -3.02 0.14
C LEU A 20 -0.79 -1.83 0.79
N ASP A 21 -0.43 -0.62 0.40
CA ASP A 21 -1.16 0.60 0.75
C ASP A 21 -2.10 1.01 -0.40
N LEU A 22 -3.41 0.99 -0.12
CA LEU A 22 -4.43 1.45 -1.06
C LEU A 22 -4.52 2.97 -1.00
N GLY A 23 -4.38 3.63 -2.15
CA GLY A 23 -4.42 5.09 -2.26
C GLY A 23 -3.23 5.77 -1.61
N SER A 24 -2.02 5.31 -1.95
CA SER A 24 -0.78 5.67 -1.27
C SER A 24 -0.39 7.14 -1.36
N GLY A 25 -0.96 7.91 -2.30
CA GLY A 25 -0.62 9.31 -2.53
C GLY A 25 0.88 9.50 -2.73
N GLY A 26 1.47 10.46 -2.01
CA GLY A 26 2.92 10.69 -2.02
C GLY A 26 3.77 9.63 -1.29
N GLY A 27 3.19 8.50 -0.86
CA GLY A 27 3.91 7.30 -0.43
C GLY A 27 4.42 7.28 1.01
N ILE A 28 3.98 8.19 1.90
CA ILE A 28 4.51 8.24 3.28
C ILE A 28 4.28 6.92 4.03
N ASP A 29 3.04 6.39 4.02
CA ASP A 29 2.69 5.17 4.75
C ASP A 29 3.39 3.94 4.15
N VAL A 30 3.60 3.91 2.83
CA VAL A 30 4.40 2.89 2.11
C VAL A 30 5.86 2.90 2.57
N LEU A 31 6.50 4.08 2.63
CA LEU A 31 7.90 4.20 3.03
C LEU A 31 8.11 3.82 4.50
N LEU A 32 7.15 4.16 5.37
CA LEU A 32 7.16 3.73 6.77
C LEU A 32 7.00 2.20 6.89
N SER A 33 6.05 1.64 6.13
CA SER A 33 5.82 0.19 6.09
C SER A 33 7.05 -0.57 5.64
N ALA A 34 7.70 -0.11 4.56
CA ALA A 34 8.91 -0.71 4.01
C ALA A 34 10.08 -0.77 5.01
N ARG A 35 10.28 0.31 5.79
CA ARG A 35 11.28 0.31 6.87
C ARG A 35 10.93 -0.69 7.97
N ARG A 36 9.64 -0.83 8.29
CA ARG A 36 9.16 -1.68 9.39
C ARG A 36 9.22 -3.17 9.07
N VAL A 37 8.93 -3.56 7.83
CA VAL A 37 9.06 -4.95 7.35
C VAL A 37 10.52 -5.32 7.01
N GLY A 38 11.42 -4.35 7.01
CA GLY A 38 12.86 -4.55 6.84
C GLY A 38 13.25 -5.05 5.45
N ALA A 39 14.55 -5.33 5.27
CA ALA A 39 15.14 -5.63 3.96
C ALA A 39 14.61 -6.91 3.29
N THR A 40 14.02 -7.83 4.06
CA THR A 40 13.42 -9.07 3.53
C THR A 40 11.94 -8.94 3.21
N GLY A 41 11.29 -7.84 3.64
CA GLY A 41 9.90 -7.55 3.32
C GLY A 41 9.79 -6.56 2.16
N LYS A 42 8.55 -6.29 1.74
CA LYS A 42 8.26 -5.40 0.61
C LYS A 42 7.03 -4.55 0.89
N ALA A 43 7.02 -3.31 0.43
CA ALA A 43 5.82 -2.47 0.46
C ALA A 43 5.43 -2.01 -0.95
N TYR A 44 4.15 -2.18 -1.27
CA TYR A 44 3.52 -1.66 -2.47
C TYR A 44 2.69 -0.42 -2.13
N GLY A 45 2.78 0.61 -2.96
CA GLY A 45 1.84 1.73 -2.95
C GLY A 45 1.00 1.73 -4.22
N LEU A 46 -0.32 1.73 -4.10
CA LEU A 46 -1.24 1.83 -5.24
C LEU A 46 -1.84 3.24 -5.29
N ASP A 47 -1.72 3.93 -6.41
CA ASP A 47 -2.40 5.20 -6.65
C ASP A 47 -2.80 5.32 -8.14
N MET A 48 -3.88 6.03 -8.43
CA MET A 48 -4.39 6.18 -9.79
C MET A 48 -3.72 7.33 -10.55
N THR A 49 -3.16 8.31 -9.84
CA THR A 49 -2.70 9.57 -10.42
C THR A 49 -1.19 9.57 -10.69
N ASP A 50 -0.78 10.00 -11.89
CA ASP A 50 0.64 10.08 -12.26
C ASP A 50 1.42 11.04 -11.36
N ASP A 51 0.80 12.16 -10.96
CA ASP A 51 1.42 13.17 -10.11
C ASP A 51 1.77 12.63 -8.73
N MET A 52 0.87 11.85 -8.10
CA MET A 52 1.16 11.23 -6.81
C MET A 52 2.23 10.16 -6.93
N LEU A 53 2.20 9.33 -7.99
CA LEU A 53 3.23 8.32 -8.22
C LEU A 53 4.60 8.94 -8.48
N ALA A 54 4.67 10.06 -9.22
CA ALA A 54 5.91 10.81 -9.42
C ALA A 54 6.44 11.35 -8.08
N LEU A 55 5.57 11.96 -7.27
CA LEU A 55 5.94 12.44 -5.93
C LEU A 55 6.41 11.31 -5.01
N ALA A 56 5.73 10.16 -5.04
CA ALA A 56 6.04 9.01 -4.20
C ALA A 56 7.40 8.40 -4.54
N ARG A 57 7.73 8.28 -5.83
CA ARG A 57 9.05 7.81 -6.30
C ARG A 57 10.17 8.79 -5.92
N GLU A 58 9.91 10.09 -5.99
CA GLU A 58 10.89 11.09 -5.52
C GLU A 58 11.11 11.01 -4.01
N ASN A 59 10.04 10.79 -3.22
CA ASN A 59 10.15 10.58 -1.78
C ASN A 59 10.91 9.29 -1.45
N GLN A 60 10.68 8.21 -2.20
CA GLN A 60 11.44 6.96 -2.08
C GLN A 60 12.93 7.20 -2.30
N ARG A 61 13.29 7.91 -3.37
CA ARG A 61 14.68 8.24 -3.69
C ARG A 61 15.34 9.06 -2.57
N LYS A 62 14.65 10.07 -2.04
CA LYS A 62 15.13 10.87 -0.91
C LYS A 62 15.26 10.06 0.39
N ALA A 63 14.36 9.11 0.61
CA ALA A 63 14.34 8.26 1.79
C ALA A 63 15.41 7.15 1.76
N GLY A 64 15.95 6.82 0.58
CA GLY A 64 16.93 5.74 0.41
C GLY A 64 16.34 4.36 0.72
N VAL A 65 15.07 4.14 0.41
CA VAL A 65 14.36 2.88 0.67
C VAL A 65 14.19 2.11 -0.64
N GLU A 66 14.73 0.90 -0.69
CA GLU A 66 14.81 0.11 -1.93
C GLU A 66 13.70 -0.95 -2.06
N ASN A 67 13.13 -1.42 -0.95
CA ASN A 67 12.11 -2.47 -0.91
C ASN A 67 10.67 -1.93 -1.10
N VAL A 68 10.52 -0.95 -2.01
CA VAL A 68 9.25 -0.27 -2.31
C VAL A 68 8.95 -0.29 -3.80
N GLU A 69 7.69 -0.53 -4.15
CA GLU A 69 7.20 -0.46 -5.53
C GLU A 69 5.87 0.31 -5.60
N PHE A 70 5.81 1.33 -6.47
CA PHE A 70 4.60 2.11 -6.70
C PHE A 70 3.89 1.68 -7.98
N LEU A 71 2.66 1.20 -7.81
CA LEU A 71 1.79 0.65 -8.84
C LEU A 71 0.77 1.70 -9.27
N LYS A 72 0.55 1.81 -10.58
CA LYS A 72 -0.53 2.63 -11.13
C LYS A 72 -1.80 1.79 -11.27
N GLY A 73 -2.90 2.27 -10.71
CA GLY A 73 -4.20 1.63 -10.86
C GLY A 73 -5.26 2.16 -9.91
N GLU A 74 -6.46 1.64 -10.04
CA GLU A 74 -7.59 1.92 -9.16
C GLU A 74 -7.67 0.86 -8.06
N ILE A 75 -8.19 1.23 -6.89
CA ILE A 75 -8.33 0.31 -5.75
C ILE A 75 -9.42 -0.76 -6.01
N GLU A 76 -10.24 -0.56 -7.03
CA GLU A 76 -11.22 -1.46 -7.60
C GLU A 76 -10.63 -2.47 -8.61
N ALA A 77 -9.34 -2.37 -8.95
CA ALA A 77 -8.67 -3.25 -9.90
C ALA A 77 -7.16 -3.30 -9.59
N ILE A 78 -6.80 -4.02 -8.53
CA ILE A 78 -5.43 -4.03 -8.01
C ILE A 78 -4.53 -4.83 -8.96
N PRO A 79 -3.44 -4.24 -9.51
CA PRO A 79 -2.57 -4.88 -10.50
C PRO A 79 -1.57 -5.85 -9.85
N LEU A 80 -2.06 -6.71 -8.96
CA LEU A 80 -1.32 -7.78 -8.31
C LEU A 80 -2.06 -9.11 -8.50
N PRO A 81 -1.34 -10.25 -8.54
CA PRO A 81 -1.97 -11.56 -8.54
C PRO A 81 -2.75 -11.81 -7.24
N GLY A 82 -3.55 -12.89 -7.22
CA GLY A 82 -4.16 -13.34 -5.97
C GLY A 82 -3.11 -13.82 -4.97
N ASP A 83 -3.44 -13.81 -3.68
CA ASP A 83 -2.58 -14.27 -2.59
C ASP A 83 -1.15 -13.66 -2.60
N ALA A 84 -1.05 -12.38 -2.93
CA ALA A 84 0.21 -11.68 -3.14
C ALA A 84 0.75 -11.00 -1.88
N VAL A 85 -0.12 -10.50 -1.00
CA VAL A 85 0.27 -9.64 0.14
C VAL A 85 -0.18 -10.20 1.47
N ASP A 86 0.60 -9.94 2.52
CA ASP A 86 0.32 -10.37 3.90
C ASP A 86 -0.57 -9.34 4.62
N VAL A 87 -0.41 -8.06 4.28
CA VAL A 87 -1.09 -6.94 4.95
C VAL A 87 -1.60 -5.92 3.94
N ILE A 88 -2.84 -5.48 4.10
CA ILE A 88 -3.39 -4.33 3.39
C ILE A 88 -3.64 -3.19 4.37
N ILE A 89 -3.12 -2.01 4.04
CA ILE A 89 -3.42 -0.77 4.75
C ILE A 89 -4.15 0.19 3.80
N SER A 90 -4.97 1.05 4.37
CA SER A 90 -5.68 2.10 3.63
C SER A 90 -5.92 3.27 4.56
N ASN A 91 -5.64 4.47 4.08
CA ASN A 91 -5.88 5.70 4.83
C ASN A 91 -7.01 6.52 4.20
N CYS A 92 -8.25 6.25 4.64
CA CYS A 92 -9.48 6.96 4.25
C CYS A 92 -9.89 6.96 2.77
N VAL A 93 -9.15 6.33 1.86
CA VAL A 93 -9.49 6.32 0.42
C VAL A 93 -10.64 5.37 0.06
N ILE A 94 -10.88 4.30 0.82
CA ILE A 94 -12.04 3.40 0.57
C ILE A 94 -13.37 4.16 0.64
N ASN A 95 -13.45 5.23 1.44
CA ASN A 95 -14.65 6.05 1.54
C ASN A 95 -14.98 6.77 0.23
N LEU A 96 -13.96 7.10 -0.56
CA LEU A 96 -14.06 7.81 -1.83
C LEU A 96 -14.41 6.89 -3.00
N SER A 97 -14.29 5.57 -2.82
CA SER A 97 -14.69 4.60 -3.83
C SER A 97 -16.20 4.61 -4.07
N ALA A 98 -16.58 4.59 -5.36
CA ALA A 98 -17.96 4.44 -5.81
C ALA A 98 -18.48 2.99 -5.65
N ASP A 99 -17.59 1.99 -5.68
CA ASP A 99 -17.93 0.57 -5.52
C ASP A 99 -17.10 -0.10 -4.42
N LYS A 100 -17.51 0.15 -3.18
CA LYS A 100 -16.88 -0.41 -1.98
C LYS A 100 -16.87 -1.94 -1.98
N ARG A 101 -17.86 -2.60 -2.60
CA ARG A 101 -17.89 -4.07 -2.65
C ARG A 101 -16.76 -4.59 -3.52
N LYS A 102 -16.54 -3.95 -4.67
CA LYS A 102 -15.44 -4.30 -5.57
C LYS A 102 -14.09 -4.07 -4.92
N VAL A 103 -13.89 -2.94 -4.22
CA VAL A 103 -12.66 -2.69 -3.46
C VAL A 103 -12.39 -3.78 -2.42
N LEU A 104 -13.40 -4.14 -1.61
CA LEU A 104 -13.24 -5.18 -0.59
C LEU A 104 -12.98 -6.56 -1.23
N SER A 105 -13.63 -6.87 -2.35
CA SER A 105 -13.39 -8.11 -3.09
C SER A 105 -11.99 -8.18 -3.68
N GLU A 106 -11.48 -7.08 -4.22
CA GLU A 106 -10.12 -7.00 -4.76
C GLU A 106 -9.07 -7.07 -3.66
N ALA A 107 -9.29 -6.36 -2.55
CA ALA A 107 -8.44 -6.45 -1.37
C ALA A 107 -8.37 -7.90 -0.86
N PHE A 108 -9.52 -8.58 -0.72
CA PHE A 108 -9.54 -9.98 -0.32
C PHE A 108 -8.84 -10.89 -1.33
N ARG A 109 -9.00 -10.66 -2.64
CA ARG A 109 -8.36 -11.45 -3.69
C ARG A 109 -6.84 -11.43 -3.59
N VAL A 110 -6.25 -10.26 -3.37
CA VAL A 110 -4.78 -10.10 -3.34
C VAL A 110 -4.17 -10.46 -1.99
N LEU A 111 -4.98 -10.58 -0.94
CA LEU A 111 -4.55 -10.97 0.38
C LEU A 111 -4.27 -12.47 0.44
N LYS A 112 -3.13 -12.87 1.00
CA LYS A 112 -2.81 -14.28 1.26
C LYS A 112 -3.80 -14.90 2.26
N PRO A 113 -3.98 -16.23 2.25
CA PRO A 113 -4.68 -16.91 3.34
C PRO A 113 -4.04 -16.58 4.70
N GLY A 114 -4.85 -16.03 5.62
CA GLY A 114 -4.38 -15.58 6.93
C GLY A 114 -3.75 -14.19 6.97
N GLY A 115 -3.68 -13.49 5.83
CA GLY A 115 -3.35 -12.07 5.79
C GLY A 115 -4.45 -11.21 6.44
N ARG A 116 -4.14 -9.92 6.63
CA ARG A 116 -5.04 -8.96 7.28
C ARG A 116 -5.19 -7.65 6.50
#